data_AF-A0A661F1F7-F1
#
_entry.id   AF-A0A661F1F7-F1
#
_cell.length_a   1.000
_cell.length_b   1.000
_cell.length_c   1.000
_cell.angle_alpha   90.00
_cell.angle_beta   90.00
_cell.angle_gamma   90.00
#
_symmetry.space_group_name_H-M   'P 1'
#
loop_
_entity.id
_entity.type
_entity.pdbx_description
1 polymer ?
#
loop_
_entity_poly.entity_id
_entity_poly.type
_entity_poly.pdbx_seq_one_letter_code
_entity_poly.pdbx_strand_id
1 'polypeptide(L)'
;AAGDGFGWLLAGECNAGLRCVARLIGDGLAVAPLGILIALAFSNISPKRTFVAGLVIGLFIEFLQFFIASGVSQGLSVLMRGVWLAFGVWLGQRMKMAKPGAVAKIIWRLALILLLPYLLVVAVLAGWFSAPWLPVRSFVEQLSNVKMMPLYYHYYTSEPVAMASLLANLFMYAPIGLAVWAMQAVRGALQNRRLIVPVISGACLALVIELGKVLVPLKHPDMTNLLIAAISSLLVYQFASWVENILNGQRSALVLDPPRKGSQ
;
A
#
# COMPACT_ATOMS: atom_id res chain seq x y z
N ALA A 1 0.22 -11.27 35.77
CA ALA A 1 -0.66 -11.45 34.60
C ALA A 1 0.23 -11.85 33.42
N ALA A 2 0.43 -13.15 33.24
CA ALA A 2 1.31 -13.73 32.22
C ALA A 2 0.48 -14.82 31.52
N GLY A 3 0.00 -14.54 30.31
CA GLY A 3 -0.90 -15.45 29.59
C GLY A 3 -1.57 -14.89 28.34
N ASP A 4 -1.61 -13.56 28.15
CA ASP A 4 -2.44 -12.96 27.08
C ASP A 4 -1.81 -12.97 25.67
N GLY A 5 -0.54 -13.37 25.53
CA GLY A 5 0.20 -13.36 24.26
C GLY A 5 0.03 -14.60 23.38
N PHE A 6 -0.51 -15.70 23.90
CA PHE A 6 -0.47 -17.00 23.21
C PHE A 6 -1.85 -17.58 22.97
N GLY A 7 -2.13 -17.95 21.72
CA GLY A 7 -3.35 -18.66 21.37
C GLY A 7 -3.19 -19.48 20.10
N TRP A 8 -3.58 -20.76 20.18
CA TRP A 8 -3.58 -21.70 19.03
C TRP A 8 -4.43 -21.21 17.85
N LEU A 9 -5.47 -20.41 18.13
CA LEU A 9 -6.33 -19.77 17.12
C LEU A 9 -6.36 -18.23 17.27
N LEU A 10 -6.44 -17.70 18.49
CA LEU A 10 -6.45 -16.26 18.80
C LEU A 10 -5.72 -16.03 20.11
N ALA A 11 -4.70 -15.16 20.14
CA ALA A 11 -4.13 -14.68 21.40
C ALA A 11 -5.08 -13.65 22.05
N GLY A 12 -5.00 -13.48 23.38
CA GLY A 12 -5.95 -12.73 24.21
C GLY A 12 -6.15 -11.25 23.83
N GLU A 13 -5.29 -10.68 22.99
CA GLU A 13 -5.44 -9.32 22.46
C GLU A 13 -6.58 -9.16 21.42
N CYS A 14 -7.19 -10.24 20.91
CA CYS A 14 -8.37 -10.18 20.02
C CYS A 14 -9.70 -10.05 20.79
N ASN A 15 -9.76 -9.25 21.86
CA ASN A 15 -11.00 -9.03 22.63
C ASN A 15 -11.98 -8.02 21.97
N ALA A 16 -11.61 -7.43 20.82
CA ALA A 16 -12.48 -6.55 20.03
C ALA A 16 -12.40 -6.93 18.54
N GLY A 17 -13.49 -7.47 17.99
CA GLY A 17 -13.54 -8.03 16.64
C GLY A 17 -13.02 -7.10 15.54
N LEU A 18 -13.19 -5.77 15.68
CA LEU A 18 -12.73 -4.79 14.69
C LEU A 18 -11.20 -4.68 14.59
N ARG A 19 -10.49 -4.71 15.73
CA ARG A 19 -9.00 -4.66 15.74
C ARG A 19 -8.41 -5.96 15.20
N CYS A 20 -9.06 -7.08 15.52
CA CYS A 20 -8.68 -8.38 15.00
C CYS A 20 -8.80 -8.43 13.46
N VAL A 21 -9.95 -7.99 12.92
CA VAL A 21 -10.19 -7.91 11.47
C VAL A 21 -9.21 -6.93 10.79
N ALA A 22 -8.98 -5.75 11.37
CA ALA A 22 -8.02 -4.80 10.82
C ALA A 22 -6.60 -5.37 10.75
N ARG A 23 -6.17 -6.12 11.77
CA ARG A 23 -4.88 -6.81 11.79
C ARG A 23 -4.81 -7.91 10.71
N LEU A 24 -5.85 -8.73 10.59
CA LEU A 24 -5.97 -9.79 9.58
C LEU A 24 -5.95 -9.24 8.14
N ILE A 25 -6.60 -8.11 7.91
CA ILE A 25 -6.59 -7.39 6.63
C ILE A 25 -5.20 -6.79 6.38
N GLY A 26 -4.57 -6.21 7.41
CA GLY A 26 -3.22 -5.66 7.35
C GLY A 26 -2.17 -6.71 6.95
N ASP A 27 -2.18 -7.87 7.62
CA ASP A 27 -1.35 -9.02 7.28
C ASP A 27 -1.57 -9.45 5.83
N GLY A 28 -2.82 -9.39 5.35
CA GLY A 28 -3.18 -9.74 3.98
C GLY A 28 -2.70 -8.76 2.93
N LEU A 29 -2.86 -7.47 3.17
CA LEU A 29 -2.39 -6.41 2.29
C LEU A 29 -0.87 -6.45 2.10
N ALA A 30 -0.12 -6.92 3.09
CA ALA A 30 1.32 -7.09 2.98
C ALA A 30 1.72 -8.25 2.05
N VAL A 31 0.97 -9.36 2.06
CA VAL A 31 1.34 -10.61 1.37
C VAL A 31 0.69 -10.76 -0.01
N ALA A 32 -0.52 -10.21 -0.21
CA ALA A 32 -1.25 -10.32 -1.47
C ALA A 32 -0.48 -9.78 -2.70
N PRO A 33 0.24 -8.63 -2.65
CA PRO A 33 1.04 -8.15 -3.78
C PRO A 33 2.13 -9.12 -4.22
N LEU A 34 2.73 -9.85 -3.26
CA LEU A 34 3.72 -10.89 -3.56
C LEU A 34 3.08 -12.03 -4.37
N GLY A 35 1.87 -12.45 -4.00
CA GLY A 35 1.10 -13.43 -4.77
C GLY A 35 0.84 -12.98 -6.21
N ILE A 36 0.49 -11.70 -6.42
CA ILE A 36 0.31 -11.12 -7.76
C ILE A 36 1.63 -11.18 -8.54
N LEU A 37 2.76 -10.81 -7.94
CA LEU A 37 4.07 -10.84 -8.58
C LEU A 37 4.49 -12.25 -8.99
N ILE A 38 4.28 -13.23 -8.13
CA ILE A 38 4.53 -14.65 -8.42
C ILE A 38 3.70 -15.09 -9.63
N ALA A 39 2.41 -14.73 -9.67
CA ALA A 39 1.56 -15.04 -10.82
C ALA A 39 2.02 -14.31 -12.09
N LEU A 40 2.55 -13.10 -12.03
CA LEU A 40 3.05 -12.39 -13.21
C LEU A 40 4.36 -12.99 -13.73
N ALA A 41 5.28 -13.36 -12.84
CA ALA A 41 6.58 -13.94 -13.18
C ALA A 41 6.47 -15.36 -13.76
N PHE A 42 5.52 -16.17 -13.30
CA PHE A 42 5.38 -17.55 -13.73
C PHE A 42 4.00 -17.81 -14.35
N SER A 43 3.98 -18.48 -15.51
CA SER A 43 2.75 -18.73 -16.27
C SER A 43 1.87 -19.85 -15.68
N ASN A 44 2.44 -20.84 -14.98
CA ASN A 44 1.75 -22.08 -14.64
C ASN A 44 1.75 -22.44 -13.15
N ILE A 45 1.64 -21.43 -12.27
CA ILE A 45 1.59 -21.64 -10.82
C ILE A 45 0.16 -21.93 -10.36
N SER A 46 -0.05 -23.05 -9.67
CA SER A 46 -1.35 -23.38 -9.08
C SER A 46 -1.56 -22.61 -7.76
N PRO A 47 -2.74 -22.00 -7.51
CA PRO A 47 -3.05 -21.33 -6.24
C PRO A 47 -2.90 -22.24 -5.01
N LYS A 48 -3.14 -23.55 -5.16
CA LYS A 48 -2.98 -24.55 -4.09
C LYS A 48 -1.53 -24.67 -3.62
N ARG A 49 -0.56 -24.76 -4.55
CA ARG A 49 0.87 -24.82 -4.21
C ARG A 49 1.32 -23.53 -3.53
N THR A 50 0.83 -22.39 -3.98
CA THR A 50 1.19 -21.10 -3.36
C THR A 50 0.56 -20.91 -1.98
N PHE A 51 -0.64 -21.45 -1.75
CA PHE A 51 -1.23 -21.53 -0.41
C PHE A 51 -0.29 -22.28 0.56
N VAL A 52 0.17 -23.48 0.17
CA VAL A 52 1.11 -24.28 0.97
C VAL A 52 2.43 -23.54 1.19
N ALA A 53 2.98 -22.90 0.17
CA ALA A 53 4.18 -22.09 0.31
C ALA A 53 3.98 -20.93 1.31
N GLY A 54 2.83 -20.27 1.26
CA GLY A 54 2.45 -19.22 2.20
C GLY A 54 2.31 -19.73 3.65
N LEU A 55 1.82 -20.95 3.85
CA LEU A 55 1.80 -21.60 5.16
C LEU A 55 3.21 -21.87 5.68
N VAL A 56 4.10 -22.42 4.85
CA VAL A 56 5.49 -22.73 5.23
C VAL A 56 6.24 -21.46 5.61
N ILE A 57 6.15 -20.42 4.77
CA ILE A 57 6.76 -19.11 5.05
C ILE A 57 6.13 -18.50 6.31
N GLY A 58 4.80 -18.58 6.44
CA GLY A 58 4.09 -18.07 7.60
C GLY A 58 4.57 -18.72 8.90
N LEU A 59 4.73 -20.04 8.90
CA LEU A 59 5.22 -20.82 10.04
C LEU A 59 6.67 -20.49 10.38
N PHE A 60 7.52 -20.29 9.36
CA PHE A 60 8.90 -19.85 9.58
C PHE A 60 8.98 -18.45 10.19
N ILE A 61 8.18 -17.50 9.71
CA ILE A 61 8.11 -16.14 10.28
C ILE A 61 7.59 -16.21 11.73
N GLU A 62 6.59 -17.04 11.99
CA GLU A 62 6.03 -17.25 13.34
C GLU A 62 7.10 -17.80 14.29
N PHE A 63 7.90 -18.76 13.82
CA PHE A 63 9.03 -19.31 14.55
C PHE A 63 10.09 -18.24 14.85
N LEU A 64 10.41 -17.36 13.90
CA LEU A 64 11.31 -16.23 14.15
C LEU A 64 10.72 -15.23 15.16
N GLN A 65 9.41 -14.97 15.08
CA GLN A 65 8.69 -14.07 16.01
C GLN A 65 8.68 -14.61 17.44
N PHE A 66 8.77 -15.93 17.64
CA PHE A 66 8.94 -16.53 18.97
C PHE A 66 10.22 -16.07 19.68
N PHE A 67 11.28 -15.74 18.94
CA PHE A 67 12.54 -15.24 19.49
C PHE A 67 12.56 -13.71 19.65
N ILE A 68 11.50 -13.00 19.22
CA ILE A 68 11.38 -11.55 19.36
C ILE A 68 10.54 -11.23 20.59
N ALA A 69 10.93 -10.19 21.32
CA ALA A 69 10.33 -9.78 22.61
C ALA A 69 8.81 -9.50 22.58
N SER A 70 8.19 -9.42 21.39
CA SER A 70 6.75 -9.22 21.26
C SER A 70 5.93 -10.46 21.64
N GLY A 71 6.46 -11.69 21.52
CA GLY A 71 5.87 -12.92 22.06
C GLY A 71 4.45 -13.28 21.60
N VAL A 72 3.82 -12.53 20.69
CA VAL A 72 2.45 -12.81 20.22
C VAL A 72 2.51 -13.80 19.07
N SER A 73 2.25 -15.07 19.37
CA SER A 73 2.09 -16.10 18.34
C SER A 73 0.62 -16.48 18.16
N GLN A 74 0.14 -16.38 16.91
CA GLN A 74 -1.23 -16.70 16.51
C GLN A 74 -1.23 -17.58 15.26
N GLY A 75 -1.66 -18.84 15.41
CA GLY A 75 -1.78 -19.79 14.29
C GLY A 75 -2.68 -19.28 13.14
N LEU A 76 -3.62 -18.37 13.41
CA LEU A 76 -4.47 -17.74 12.40
C LEU A 76 -3.68 -16.84 11.44
N SER A 77 -2.60 -16.18 11.88
CA SER A 77 -1.77 -15.35 10.97
C SER A 77 -1.11 -16.22 9.90
N VAL A 78 -0.64 -17.42 10.26
CA VAL A 78 -0.07 -18.39 9.31
C VAL A 78 -1.09 -18.79 8.25
N LEU A 79 -2.30 -19.19 8.66
CA LEU A 79 -3.37 -19.55 7.74
C LEU A 79 -3.72 -18.40 6.78
N MET A 80 -3.85 -17.19 7.34
CA MET A 80 -4.23 -16.02 6.56
C MET A 80 -3.13 -15.61 5.57
N ARG A 81 -1.85 -15.71 5.93
CA ARG A 81 -0.74 -15.52 4.99
C ARG A 81 -0.86 -16.47 3.79
N GLY A 82 -1.20 -17.74 4.03
CA GLY A 82 -1.51 -18.70 2.96
C GLY A 82 -2.69 -18.25 2.08
N VAL A 83 -3.81 -17.88 2.69
CA VAL A 83 -5.03 -17.43 1.98
C VAL A 83 -4.75 -16.21 1.11
N TRP A 84 -4.13 -15.17 1.68
CA TRP A 84 -3.86 -13.91 0.98
C TRP A 84 -2.85 -14.07 -0.15
N LEU A 85 -1.85 -14.92 0.02
CA LEU A 85 -0.88 -15.22 -1.03
C LEU A 85 -1.54 -15.98 -2.20
N ALA A 86 -2.38 -16.98 -1.90
CA ALA A 86 -3.15 -17.70 -2.92
C ALA A 86 -4.15 -16.79 -3.63
N PHE A 87 -4.82 -15.90 -2.89
CA PHE A 87 -5.72 -14.89 -3.43
C PHE A 87 -4.97 -13.94 -4.38
N GLY A 88 -3.77 -13.48 -4.00
CA GLY A 88 -2.90 -12.66 -4.85
C GLY A 88 -2.55 -13.37 -6.17
N VAL A 89 -2.22 -14.66 -6.12
CA VAL A 89 -1.94 -15.45 -7.34
C VAL A 89 -3.18 -15.55 -8.23
N TRP A 90 -4.33 -15.88 -7.65
CA TRP A 90 -5.59 -15.95 -8.38
C TRP A 90 -5.92 -14.61 -9.04
N LEU A 91 -5.74 -13.50 -8.32
CA LEU A 91 -5.96 -12.15 -8.85
C LEU A 91 -4.98 -11.85 -9.99
N GLY A 92 -3.69 -12.17 -9.84
CA GLY A 92 -2.69 -12.00 -10.89
C GLY A 92 -3.01 -12.81 -12.16
N GLN A 93 -3.51 -14.03 -12.02
CA GLN A 93 -4.00 -14.84 -13.16
C GLN A 93 -5.19 -14.18 -13.86
N ARG A 94 -6.14 -13.62 -13.09
CA ARG A 94 -7.26 -12.85 -13.66
C ARG A 94 -6.79 -11.58 -14.36
N MET A 95 -5.75 -10.92 -13.85
CA MET A 95 -5.15 -9.75 -14.50
C MET A 95 -4.52 -10.08 -15.86
N LYS A 96 -3.92 -11.27 -16.04
CA LYS A 96 -3.43 -11.74 -17.35
C LYS A 96 -4.55 -11.81 -18.40
N MET A 97 -5.74 -12.21 -17.98
CA MET A 97 -6.92 -12.29 -18.85
C MET A 97 -7.56 -10.91 -19.09
N ALA A 98 -7.51 -10.01 -18.11
CA ALA A 98 -8.15 -8.70 -18.17
C ALA A 98 -7.39 -7.70 -19.07
N LYS A 99 -8.11 -6.90 -19.87
CA LYS A 99 -7.48 -5.82 -20.66
C LYS A 99 -6.96 -4.71 -19.72
N PRO A 100 -5.67 -4.33 -19.76
CA PRO A 100 -5.13 -3.29 -18.86
C PRO A 100 -5.92 -1.98 -18.93
N GLY A 101 -6.34 -1.57 -20.13
CA GLY A 101 -7.21 -0.39 -20.28
C GLY A 101 -8.60 -0.51 -19.62
N ALA A 102 -9.16 -1.72 -19.54
CA ALA A 102 -10.43 -1.94 -18.81
C ALA A 102 -10.21 -1.86 -17.29
N VAL A 103 -9.11 -2.42 -16.79
CA VAL A 103 -8.71 -2.32 -15.38
C VAL A 103 -8.43 -0.86 -15.00
N ALA A 104 -7.71 -0.11 -15.83
CA ALA A 104 -7.47 1.31 -15.65
C ALA A 104 -8.77 2.13 -15.59
N LYS A 105 -9.77 1.83 -16.44
CA LYS A 105 -11.09 2.49 -16.38
C LYS A 105 -11.80 2.24 -15.06
N ILE A 106 -11.77 1.01 -14.55
CA ILE A 106 -12.38 0.65 -13.26
C ILE A 106 -11.67 1.39 -12.13
N ILE A 107 -10.34 1.33 -12.10
CA ILE A 107 -9.53 2.01 -11.07
C ILE A 107 -9.75 3.51 -11.10
N TRP A 108 -9.80 4.14 -12.27
CA TRP A 108 -10.07 5.57 -12.39
C TRP A 108 -11.46 5.95 -11.86
N ARG A 109 -12.50 5.18 -12.20
CA ARG A 109 -13.86 5.40 -11.66
C ARG A 109 -13.91 5.25 -10.15
N LEU A 110 -13.28 4.20 -9.62
CA LEU A 110 -13.19 3.98 -8.18
C LEU A 110 -12.39 5.10 -7.49
N ALA A 111 -11.30 5.57 -8.09
CA ALA A 111 -10.51 6.68 -7.56
C ALA A 111 -11.33 7.96 -7.45
N LEU A 112 -12.20 8.24 -8.42
CA LEU A 112 -13.10 9.40 -8.37
C LEU A 112 -14.17 9.25 -7.28
N ILE A 113 -14.79 8.07 -7.16
CA ILE A 113 -15.82 7.80 -6.14
C ILE A 113 -15.22 7.85 -4.72
N LEU A 114 -14.01 7.30 -4.56
CA LEU A 114 -13.34 7.17 -3.27
C LEU A 114 -12.48 8.40 -2.94
N LEU A 115 -12.42 9.42 -3.79
CA LEU A 115 -11.57 10.60 -3.57
C LEU A 115 -11.91 11.30 -2.24
N LEU A 116 -13.19 11.61 -2.01
CA LEU A 116 -13.62 12.28 -0.77
C LEU A 116 -13.39 11.41 0.47
N PRO A 117 -13.82 10.12 0.50
CA PRO A 117 -13.47 9.21 1.59
C PRO A 117 -11.96 9.13 1.84
N TYR A 118 -11.15 9.05 0.78
CA TYR A 118 -9.70 8.99 0.87
C TYR A 118 -9.13 10.25 1.51
N LEU A 119 -9.51 11.44 1.05
CA LEU A 119 -9.05 12.70 1.61
C LEU A 119 -9.43 12.85 3.09
N LEU A 120 -10.63 12.39 3.46
CA LEU A 120 -11.07 12.37 4.86
C LEU A 120 -10.20 11.43 5.71
N VAL A 121 -9.92 10.22 5.22
CA VAL A 121 -9.02 9.28 5.91
C VAL A 121 -7.62 9.87 6.06
N VAL A 122 -7.07 10.48 5.02
CA VAL A 122 -5.75 11.15 5.08
C VAL A 122 -5.76 12.28 6.11
N ALA A 123 -6.81 13.11 6.15
CA ALA A 123 -6.94 14.17 7.14
C ALA A 123 -7.03 13.63 8.58
N VAL A 124 -7.78 12.55 8.80
CA VAL A 124 -7.88 11.86 10.10
C VAL A 124 -6.52 11.30 10.51
N LEU A 125 -5.83 10.59 9.62
CA LEU A 125 -4.49 10.02 9.88
C LEU A 125 -3.43 11.10 10.10
N ALA A 126 -3.54 12.24 9.41
CA ALA A 126 -2.70 13.42 9.64
C ALA A 126 -2.96 14.09 11.00
N GLY A 127 -4.06 13.75 11.68
CA GLY A 127 -4.43 14.31 12.98
C GLY A 127 -5.14 15.65 12.90
N TRP A 128 -5.75 16.00 11.77
CA TRP A 128 -6.48 17.27 11.61
C TRP A 128 -7.65 17.43 12.59
N PHE A 129 -8.20 16.32 13.08
CA PHE A 129 -9.32 16.31 14.03
C PHE A 129 -8.88 16.00 15.47
N SER A 130 -7.57 16.00 15.75
CA SER A 130 -7.05 15.70 17.09
C SER A 130 -7.25 16.84 18.09
N ALA A 131 -7.42 18.08 17.62
CA ALA A 131 -7.61 19.26 18.46
C ALA A 131 -8.35 20.37 17.68
N PRO A 132 -8.98 21.34 18.37
CA PRO A 132 -9.56 22.52 17.73
C PRO A 132 -8.49 23.30 16.97
N TRP A 133 -8.81 23.73 15.75
CA TRP A 133 -7.88 24.49 14.92
C TRP A 133 -7.63 25.87 15.53
N LEU A 134 -6.37 26.30 15.47
CA LEU A 134 -5.96 27.63 15.88
C LEU A 134 -6.45 28.67 14.87
N PRO A 135 -6.66 29.93 15.31
CA PRO A 135 -7.00 31.02 14.40
C PRO A 135 -5.95 31.17 13.30
N VAL A 136 -6.39 31.44 12.05
CA VAL A 136 -5.51 31.62 10.88
C VAL A 136 -4.44 32.70 11.10
N ARG A 137 -4.70 33.66 11.99
CA ARG A 137 -3.73 34.71 12.37
C ARG A 137 -2.45 34.14 13.01
N SER A 138 -2.56 33.02 13.73
CA SER A 138 -1.45 32.32 14.35
C SER A 138 -0.67 31.43 13.38
N PHE A 139 -1.05 31.40 12.09
CA PHE A 139 -0.39 30.56 11.08
C PHE A 139 1.08 30.95 10.87
N VAL A 140 1.36 32.25 10.71
CA VAL A 140 2.72 32.74 10.44
C VAL A 140 3.65 32.47 11.64
N GLU A 141 3.14 32.68 12.85
CA GLU A 141 3.87 32.43 14.10
C GLU A 141 4.13 30.94 14.32
N GLN A 142 3.20 30.07 13.93
CA GLN A 142 3.43 28.63 14.00
C GLN A 142 4.36 28.13 12.89
N LEU A 143 4.31 28.74 11.71
CA LEU A 143 5.18 28.39 10.59
C LEU A 143 6.66 28.69 10.89
N SER A 144 6.96 29.77 11.63
CA SER A 144 8.34 30.09 12.04
C SER A 144 8.91 29.07 13.04
N ASN A 145 8.05 28.33 13.74
CA ASN A 145 8.44 27.25 14.66
C ASN A 145 8.62 25.89 13.95
N VAL A 146 8.38 25.81 12.64
CA VAL A 146 8.53 24.57 11.88
C VAL A 146 10.01 24.29 11.61
N LYS A 147 10.45 23.10 12.03
CA LYS A 147 11.79 22.60 11.73
C LYS A 147 11.84 22.15 10.28
N MET A 148 12.56 22.90 9.44
CA MET A 148 12.69 22.65 8.00
C MET A 148 13.72 21.56 7.65
N MET A 149 14.42 21.01 8.64
CA MET A 149 15.45 20.00 8.40
C MET A 149 14.80 18.65 8.01
N PRO A 150 15.11 18.09 6.84
CA PRO A 150 14.59 16.78 6.45
C PRO A 150 15.09 15.71 7.43
N LEU A 151 14.23 14.71 7.71
CA LEU A 151 14.48 13.59 8.63
C LEU A 151 14.65 13.95 10.11
N TYR A 152 14.35 15.19 10.52
CA TYR A 152 14.54 15.63 11.90
C TYR A 152 13.83 14.71 12.91
N TYR A 153 12.56 14.38 12.69
CA TYR A 153 11.79 13.55 13.62
C TYR A 153 12.15 12.07 13.58
N HIS A 154 12.72 11.59 12.46
CA HIS A 154 13.18 10.21 12.33
C HIS A 154 14.46 9.93 13.13
N TYR A 155 15.24 10.97 13.43
CA TYR A 155 16.49 10.84 14.22
C TYR A 155 16.23 10.66 15.73
N TYR A 156 15.14 11.22 16.26
CA TYR A 156 14.83 11.22 17.71
C TYR A 156 13.87 10.13 18.14
N THR A 157 13.57 9.18 17.24
CA THR A 157 12.69 8.04 17.54
C THR A 157 13.45 6.73 17.37
N SER A 158 12.96 5.67 18.00
CA SER A 158 13.52 4.33 17.80
C SER A 158 13.37 3.91 16.33
N GLU A 159 14.37 3.19 15.79
CA GLU A 159 14.37 2.70 14.41
C GLU A 159 13.05 2.00 13.99
N PRO A 160 12.42 1.14 14.81
CA PRO A 160 11.17 0.47 14.43
C PRO A 160 10.02 1.45 14.22
N VAL A 161 9.94 2.51 15.03
CA VAL A 161 8.90 3.54 14.94
C VAL A 161 9.13 4.44 13.72
N ALA A 162 10.38 4.77 13.41
CA ALA A 162 10.72 5.50 12.19
C ALA A 162 10.33 4.72 10.93
N MET A 163 10.65 3.42 10.88
CA MET A 163 10.30 2.54 9.77
C MET A 163 8.78 2.40 9.62
N ALA A 164 8.06 2.21 10.73
CA ALA A 164 6.60 2.11 10.72
C ALA A 164 5.94 3.39 10.19
N SER A 165 6.43 4.56 10.61
CA SER A 165 5.94 5.87 10.14
C SER A 165 6.22 6.08 8.65
N LEU A 166 7.42 5.71 8.18
CA LEU A 166 7.79 5.80 6.77
C LEU A 166 6.88 4.91 5.90
N LEU A 167 6.68 3.65 6.32
CA LEU A 167 5.79 2.71 5.61
C LEU A 167 4.34 3.20 5.62
N ALA A 168 3.84 3.69 6.75
CA ALA A 168 2.49 4.24 6.85
C ALA A 168 2.28 5.41 5.88
N ASN A 169 3.23 6.35 5.81
CA ASN A 169 3.17 7.46 4.86
C ASN A 169 3.28 6.98 3.40
N LEU A 170 4.16 6.00 3.11
CA LEU A 170 4.23 5.40 1.78
C LEU A 170 2.86 4.83 1.36
N PHE A 171 2.20 4.03 2.21
CA PHE A 171 0.89 3.47 1.90
C PHE A 171 -0.22 4.53 1.84
N MET A 172 -0.13 5.59 2.65
CA MET A 172 -1.11 6.68 2.66
C MET A 172 -1.15 7.43 1.32
N TYR A 173 0.01 7.67 0.70
CA TYR A 173 0.10 8.40 -0.57
C TYR A 173 0.11 7.49 -1.82
N ALA A 174 0.22 6.17 -1.65
CA ALA A 174 0.21 5.18 -2.72
C ALA A 174 -1.01 5.29 -3.69
N PRO A 175 -2.26 5.51 -3.21
CA PRO A 175 -3.42 5.61 -4.11
C PRO A 175 -3.31 6.72 -5.17
N ILE A 176 -2.55 7.77 -4.90
CA ILE A 176 -2.34 8.88 -5.85
C ILE A 176 -1.59 8.39 -7.09
N GLY A 177 -0.51 7.63 -6.90
CA GLY A 177 0.26 7.05 -7.99
C GLY A 177 -0.58 6.14 -8.88
N LEU A 178 -1.42 5.33 -8.24
CA LEU A 178 -2.34 4.42 -8.93
C LEU A 178 -3.43 5.18 -9.71
N ALA A 179 -4.02 6.21 -9.11
CA ALA A 179 -5.02 7.05 -9.77
C ALA A 179 -4.46 7.80 -10.98
N VAL A 180 -3.24 8.34 -10.85
CA VAL A 180 -2.54 9.04 -11.95
C VAL A 180 -2.19 8.07 -13.10
N TRP A 181 -1.75 6.85 -12.78
CA TRP A 181 -1.55 5.81 -13.80
C TRP A 181 -2.87 5.50 -14.53
N ALA A 182 -3.94 5.25 -13.78
CA ALA A 182 -5.24 4.94 -14.35
C ALA A 182 -5.77 6.08 -15.23
N MET A 183 -5.63 7.33 -14.79
CA MET A 183 -5.99 8.52 -15.57
C MET A 183 -5.22 8.59 -16.90
N GLN A 184 -3.90 8.41 -16.87
CA GLN A 184 -3.06 8.47 -18.08
C GLN A 184 -3.36 7.32 -19.04
N ALA A 185 -3.58 6.11 -18.52
CA ALA A 185 -3.96 4.94 -19.32
C ALA A 185 -5.35 5.10 -19.97
N VAL A 186 -6.34 5.68 -19.27
CA VAL A 186 -7.69 5.94 -19.81
C VAL A 186 -7.66 7.02 -20.89
N ARG A 187 -6.86 8.07 -20.72
CA ARG A 187 -6.76 9.19 -21.67
C ARG A 187 -5.93 8.89 -22.92
N GLY A 188 -5.43 7.67 -23.07
CA GLY A 188 -4.59 7.30 -24.22
C GLY A 188 -3.22 8.01 -24.23
N ALA A 189 -2.82 8.64 -23.11
CA ALA A 189 -1.57 9.38 -22.99
C ALA A 189 -0.34 8.47 -22.83
N LEU A 190 -0.45 7.19 -23.21
CA LEU A 190 0.60 6.19 -23.05
C LEU A 190 1.86 6.49 -23.89
N GLN A 191 1.73 7.27 -24.98
CA GLN A 191 2.87 7.73 -25.78
C GLN A 191 3.69 8.82 -25.09
N ASN A 192 3.15 9.48 -24.05
CA ASN A 192 3.83 10.56 -23.35
C ASN A 192 3.61 10.42 -21.82
N ARG A 193 4.05 9.28 -21.27
CA ARG A 193 3.98 8.99 -19.82
C ARG A 193 4.79 10.02 -19.04
N ARG A 194 4.10 10.97 -18.41
CA ARG A 194 4.76 12.05 -17.65
C ARG A 194 4.99 11.61 -16.20
N LEU A 195 6.21 11.16 -15.91
CA LEU A 195 6.64 10.77 -14.55
C LEU A 195 6.53 11.91 -13.53
N ILE A 196 6.52 13.15 -14.00
CA ILE A 196 6.39 14.34 -13.14
C ILE A 196 4.98 14.49 -12.55
N VAL A 197 3.94 13.99 -13.22
CA VAL A 197 2.55 14.13 -12.75
C VAL A 197 2.32 13.42 -11.41
N PRO A 198 2.64 12.12 -11.22
CA PRO A 198 2.45 11.48 -9.93
C PRO A 198 3.29 12.15 -8.82
N VAL A 199 4.52 12.57 -9.14
CA VAL A 199 5.43 13.26 -8.21
C VAL A 199 4.79 14.55 -7.70
N ILE A 200 4.36 15.44 -8.61
CA ILE A 200 3.72 16.71 -8.24
C ILE A 200 2.41 16.47 -7.51
N SER A 201 1.55 15.55 -7.99
CA SER A 201 0.28 15.26 -7.31
C SER A 201 0.46 14.76 -5.88
N GLY A 202 1.44 13.88 -5.64
CA GLY A 202 1.79 13.40 -4.30
C GLY A 202 2.32 14.52 -3.41
N ALA A 203 3.30 15.29 -3.91
CA ALA A 203 3.89 16.41 -3.17
C ALA A 203 2.86 17.51 -2.86
N CYS A 204 1.99 17.85 -3.81
CA CYS A 204 0.94 18.85 -3.59
C CYS A 204 -0.07 18.40 -2.52
N LEU A 205 -0.49 17.12 -2.52
CA LEU A 205 -1.39 16.65 -1.46
C LEU A 205 -0.69 16.68 -0.11
N ALA A 206 0.56 16.20 -0.03
CA ALA A 206 1.32 16.25 1.21
C ALA A 206 1.53 17.69 1.71
N LEU A 207 1.80 18.63 0.81
CA LEU A 207 1.90 20.04 1.16
C LEU A 207 0.61 20.57 1.79
N VAL A 208 -0.55 20.29 1.21
CA VAL A 208 -1.85 20.69 1.79
C VAL A 208 -2.03 20.08 3.18
N ILE A 209 -1.71 18.78 3.34
CA ILE A 209 -1.84 18.06 4.60
C ILE A 209 -0.91 18.63 5.69
N GLU A 210 0.37 18.85 5.37
CA GLU A 210 1.37 19.39 6.31
C GLU A 210 1.10 20.85 6.67
N LEU A 211 0.68 21.68 5.70
CA LEU A 211 0.28 23.06 5.99
C LEU A 211 -0.97 23.11 6.87
N GLY A 212 -1.91 22.18 6.72
CA GLY A 212 -3.05 22.06 7.61
C GLY A 212 -2.64 21.73 9.05
N LYS A 213 -1.59 20.93 9.25
CA LYS A 213 -1.07 20.61 10.60
C LYS A 213 -0.49 21.83 11.32
N VAL A 214 -0.03 22.86 10.60
CA VAL A 214 0.44 24.12 11.20
C VAL A 214 -0.65 24.78 12.05
N LEU A 215 -1.93 24.55 11.73
CA LEU A 215 -3.05 25.12 12.48
C LEU A 215 -3.55 24.21 13.60
N VAL A 216 -3.00 23.01 13.76
CA VAL A 216 -3.43 22.06 14.78
C VAL A 216 -2.48 22.13 15.98
N PRO A 217 -2.98 22.43 17.19
CA PRO A 217 -2.16 22.46 18.40
C PRO A 217 -1.36 21.17 18.59
N LEU A 218 -0.11 21.30 19.08
CA LEU A 218 0.78 20.18 19.44
C LEU A 218 1.13 19.23 18.27
N LYS A 219 0.82 19.61 17.02
CA LYS A 219 1.27 18.91 15.82
C LYS A 219 2.44 19.65 15.21
N HIS A 220 3.45 18.88 14.82
CA HIS A 220 4.61 19.39 14.13
C HIS A 220 4.55 18.95 12.67
N PRO A 221 4.50 19.90 11.71
CA PRO A 221 4.63 19.60 10.30
C PRO A 221 5.99 18.96 10.03
N ASP A 222 6.01 17.92 9.20
CA ASP A 222 7.22 17.27 8.74
C ASP A 222 7.33 17.38 7.21
N MET A 223 8.25 18.23 6.76
CA MET A 223 8.48 18.46 5.34
C MET A 223 9.03 17.22 4.62
N THR A 224 9.56 16.24 5.37
CA THR A 224 9.97 14.94 4.82
C THR A 224 8.80 14.19 4.21
N ASN A 225 7.57 14.39 4.71
CA ASN A 225 6.38 13.75 4.16
C ASN A 225 6.08 14.17 2.72
N LEU A 226 6.52 15.37 2.29
CA LEU A 226 6.41 15.78 0.88
C LEU A 226 7.28 14.88 -0.02
N LEU A 227 8.51 14.60 0.42
CA LEU A 227 9.41 13.72 -0.32
C LEU A 227 8.90 12.28 -0.31
N ILE A 228 8.42 11.79 0.84
CA ILE A 228 7.84 10.44 0.96
C ILE A 228 6.61 10.31 0.06
N ALA A 229 5.73 11.31 0.02
CA ALA A 229 4.55 11.30 -0.83
C ALA A 229 4.90 11.29 -2.33
N ALA A 230 5.89 12.10 -2.73
CA ALA A 230 6.40 12.15 -4.10
C ALA A 230 7.03 10.82 -4.54
N ILE A 231 7.84 10.20 -3.67
CA ILE A 231 8.47 8.91 -3.95
C ILE A 231 7.41 7.80 -3.97
N SER A 232 6.48 7.80 -3.01
CA SER A 232 5.40 6.82 -2.95
C SER A 232 4.56 6.82 -4.22
N SER A 233 4.05 7.99 -4.60
CA SER A 233 3.21 8.11 -5.79
C SER A 233 3.96 7.70 -7.06
N LEU A 234 5.24 8.05 -7.16
CA LEU A 234 6.09 7.64 -8.28
C LEU A 234 6.31 6.13 -8.33
N LEU A 235 6.67 5.50 -7.21
CA LEU A 235 6.91 4.06 -7.13
C LEU A 235 5.68 3.26 -7.52
N VAL A 236 4.51 3.64 -7.01
CA VAL A 236 3.24 2.96 -7.33
C VAL A 236 2.85 3.17 -8.78
N TYR A 237 3.04 4.40 -9.31
CA TYR A 237 2.82 4.68 -10.73
C TYR A 237 3.73 3.81 -11.62
N GLN A 238 5.02 3.72 -11.29
CA GLN A 238 5.99 2.90 -12.03
C GLN A 238 5.66 1.43 -11.94
N PHE A 239 5.28 0.95 -10.76
CA PHE A 239 4.86 -0.44 -10.56
C PHE A 239 3.64 -0.79 -11.42
N ALA A 240 2.59 0.04 -11.39
CA ALA A 240 1.41 -0.16 -12.22
C ALA A 240 1.74 -0.12 -13.73
N SER A 241 2.62 0.81 -14.12
CA SER A 241 3.12 0.93 -15.50
C SER A 241 3.93 -0.29 -15.95
N TRP A 242 4.74 -0.86 -15.06
CA TRP A 242 5.53 -2.08 -15.31
C TRP A 242 4.63 -3.31 -15.45
N VAL A 243 3.63 -3.45 -14.56
CA VAL A 243 2.63 -4.53 -14.66
C VAL A 243 1.87 -4.43 -15.99
N GLU A 244 1.43 -3.24 -16.39
CA GLU A 244 0.77 -3.02 -17.68
C GLU A 244 1.65 -3.46 -18.86
N ASN A 245 2.95 -3.11 -18.83
CA ASN A 245 3.89 -3.48 -19.88
C ASN A 245 4.08 -5.01 -19.97
N ILE A 246 4.18 -5.71 -18.84
CA ILE A 246 4.26 -7.19 -18.81
C ILE A 246 3.01 -7.81 -19.42
N LEU A 247 1.84 -7.32 -19.02
CA LEU A 247 0.56 -7.85 -19.50
C LEU A 247 0.38 -7.63 -21.00
N ASN A 248 0.82 -6.48 -21.53
CA ASN A 248 0.82 -6.21 -22.96
C ASN A 248 1.86 -7.04 -23.71
N GLY A 249 3.07 -7.21 -23.16
CA GLY A 249 4.13 -8.03 -23.77
C GLY A 249 3.75 -9.50 -23.90
N GLN A 250 3.14 -10.09 -22.87
CA GLN A 250 2.63 -11.48 -22.91
C GLN A 250 1.54 -11.67 -23.97
N ARG A 251 0.72 -10.64 -24.22
CA ARG A 251 -0.31 -10.70 -25.27
C ARG A 251 0.26 -10.62 -26.67
N SER A 252 1.26 -9.76 -26.90
CA SER A 252 1.93 -9.69 -28.20
C SER A 252 2.57 -11.04 -28.55
N ALA A 253 3.16 -11.73 -27.58
CA ALA A 253 3.69 -13.08 -27.78
C ALA A 253 2.60 -14.11 -28.13
N LEU A 254 1.44 -14.08 -27.45
CA LEU A 254 0.30 -14.97 -27.75
C LEU A 254 -0.35 -14.72 -29.11
N VAL A 255 -0.29 -13.49 -29.63
CA VAL A 255 -0.82 -13.15 -30.97
C VAL A 255 0.13 -13.61 -32.08
N LEU A 256 1.45 -13.56 -31.84
CA LEU A 256 2.47 -13.94 -32.82
C LEU A 256 2.69 -15.46 -32.92
N ASP A 257 2.32 -16.22 -31.88
CA ASP A 257 2.39 -17.68 -31.86
C ASP A 257 0.97 -18.26 -31.74
N PRO A 258 0.15 -18.19 -32.83
CA PRO A 258 -1.19 -18.78 -32.81
C PRO A 258 -1.05 -20.28 -32.52
N PRO A 259 -2.01 -20.90 -31.80
CA PRO A 259 -1.96 -22.33 -31.55
C PRO A 259 -1.82 -23.04 -32.90
N ARG A 260 -0.71 -23.76 -33.10
CA ARG A 260 -0.60 -24.72 -34.21
C ARG A 260 -1.81 -25.61 -34.09
N LYS A 261 -2.80 -25.42 -34.97
CA LYS A 261 -3.88 -26.38 -35.14
C LYS A 261 -3.19 -27.72 -35.34
N GLY A 262 -3.37 -28.61 -34.38
CA GLY A 262 -2.89 -29.97 -34.49
C GLY A 262 -3.37 -30.52 -35.82
N SER A 263 -2.41 -30.82 -36.68
CA SER A 263 -2.60 -31.72 -37.79
C SER A 263 -2.90 -33.10 -37.23
N GLN A 264 -4.02 -33.67 -37.67
CA GLN A 264 -4.50 -35.04 -37.52
C GLN A 264 -5.34 -35.33 -36.28
#